data_AF-A0A7C2HA37-F1
#
_entry.id   AF-A0A7C2HA37-F1
#
_cell.length_a   1.000
_cell.length_b   1.000
_cell.length_c   1.000
_cell.angle_alpha   90.00
_cell.angle_beta   90.00
_cell.angle_gamma   90.00
#
_symmetry.space_group_name_H-M   'P 1'
#
loop_
_entity.id
_entity.type
_entity.pdbx_description
1 polymer ?
#
loop_
_entity_poly.entity_id
_entity_poly.type
_entity_poly.pdbx_seq_one_letter_code
_entity_poly.pdbx_strand_id
1 'polypeptide(L)'
;MKKLTPPPAQPPVPADPRLKWGDRALLRLVWKSVRAVSAHVPPLRIRLPGGPDPRQLLALLTFCYSTGIYATEDIEYAARQGRLPPGLVPRSGLTADLLRAFRRANRPWIEESLARVFARLPEAAAWFTTAAENALPPERHLEACRRAARRAVELATLFDTALAD
;
A
#
# COMPACT_ATOMS: atom_id res chain seq x y z
N MET A 1 35.90 23.29 25.70
CA MET A 1 35.49 22.93 24.32
C MET A 1 34.31 21.96 24.42
N LYS A 2 33.08 22.40 24.12
CA LYS A 2 31.89 21.53 24.12
C LYS A 2 31.91 20.73 22.81
N LYS A 3 31.96 19.39 22.89
CA LYS A 3 31.84 18.51 21.72
C LYS A 3 30.41 18.63 21.20
N LEU A 4 30.24 19.20 20.00
CA LEU A 4 28.97 19.13 19.27
C LEU A 4 28.77 17.68 18.84
N THR A 5 27.80 17.00 19.45
CA THR A 5 27.33 15.70 18.97
C THR A 5 26.68 15.93 17.60
N PRO A 6 27.08 15.21 16.54
CA PRO A 6 26.40 15.34 15.24
C PRO A 6 24.93 14.95 15.40
N PRO A 7 24.01 15.60 14.65
CA PRO A 7 22.61 15.23 14.65
C PRO A 7 22.47 13.75 14.27
N PRO A 8 21.52 13.01 14.87
CA PRO A 8 21.30 11.62 14.52
C PRO A 8 21.07 11.52 13.01
N ALA A 9 21.82 10.63 12.35
CA ALA A 9 21.66 10.37 10.93
C ALA A 9 20.18 10.06 10.65
N GLN A 10 19.56 10.85 9.78
CA GLN A 10 18.21 10.56 9.33
C GLN A 10 18.20 9.13 8.75
N PRO A 11 17.24 8.28 9.11
CA PRO A 11 17.14 6.97 8.51
C PRO A 11 17.02 7.16 6.98
N PRO A 12 17.76 6.36 6.19
CA PRO A 12 17.72 6.47 4.74
C PRO A 12 16.27 6.36 4.27
N VAL A 13 15.84 7.28 3.40
CA VAL A 13 14.52 7.23 2.75
C VAL A 13 14.37 5.83 2.16
N PRO A 14 13.40 5.02 2.61
CA PRO A 14 13.39 3.63 2.18
C PRO A 14 13.07 3.55 0.70
N ALA A 15 13.94 2.86 -0.04
CA ALA A 15 13.92 2.84 -1.48
C ALA A 15 12.61 2.26 -2.03
N ASP A 16 12.11 2.84 -3.10
CA ASP A 16 10.98 2.29 -3.86
C ASP A 16 11.27 0.82 -4.21
N PRO A 17 10.45 -0.13 -3.73
CA PRO A 17 10.70 -1.55 -3.96
C PRO A 17 10.74 -1.94 -5.44
N ARG A 18 10.14 -1.13 -6.32
CA ARG A 18 10.21 -1.30 -7.78
C ARG A 18 11.64 -1.28 -8.30
N LEU A 19 12.53 -0.51 -7.69
CA LEU A 19 13.93 -0.39 -8.11
C LEU A 19 14.72 -1.69 -7.87
N LYS A 20 14.37 -2.45 -6.83
CA LYS A 20 15.07 -3.67 -6.44
C LYS A 20 14.42 -4.93 -7.03
N TRP A 21 13.09 -5.00 -7.04
CA TRP A 21 12.35 -6.20 -7.41
C TRP A 21 11.74 -6.15 -8.82
N GLY A 22 11.58 -4.94 -9.37
CA GLY A 22 10.86 -4.71 -10.61
C GLY A 22 9.34 -4.88 -10.48
N ASP A 23 8.60 -4.18 -11.34
CA ASP A 23 7.14 -4.14 -11.31
C ASP A 23 6.50 -5.52 -11.45
N ARG A 24 7.07 -6.41 -12.28
CA ARG A 24 6.49 -7.75 -12.54
C ARG A 24 6.54 -8.65 -11.31
N ALA A 25 7.59 -8.59 -10.51
CA ALA A 25 7.68 -9.39 -9.28
C ALA A 25 6.72 -8.85 -8.23
N LEU A 26 6.71 -7.52 -8.03
CA LEU A 26 5.82 -6.85 -7.09
C LEU A 26 4.35 -7.08 -7.44
N LEU A 27 3.99 -6.95 -8.72
CA LEU A 27 2.63 -7.20 -9.20
C LEU A 27 2.17 -8.63 -8.92
N ARG A 28 3.03 -9.63 -9.15
CA ARG A 28 2.72 -11.04 -8.82
C ARG A 28 2.49 -11.23 -7.33
N LEU A 29 3.31 -10.60 -6.50
CA LEU A 29 3.21 -10.65 -5.04
C LEU A 29 1.91 -10.00 -4.54
N VAL A 30 1.57 -8.82 -5.05
CA VAL A 30 0.32 -8.11 -4.75
C VAL A 30 -0.88 -8.98 -5.10
N TRP A 31 -0.95 -9.51 -6.32
CA TRP A 31 -2.08 -10.37 -6.72
C TRP A 31 -2.17 -11.66 -5.91
N LYS A 32 -1.03 -12.27 -5.54
CA LYS A 32 -1.02 -13.43 -4.64
C LYS A 32 -1.61 -13.08 -3.28
N SER A 33 -1.27 -11.92 -2.74
CA SER A 33 -1.78 -11.43 -1.45
C SER A 33 -3.27 -11.13 -1.51
N VAL A 34 -3.74 -10.41 -2.54
CA VAL A 34 -5.16 -10.09 -2.76
C VAL A 34 -6.00 -11.35 -2.93
N ARG A 35 -5.52 -12.35 -3.68
CA ARG A 35 -6.23 -13.64 -3.81
C ARG A 35 -6.36 -14.36 -2.47
N ALA A 36 -5.31 -14.37 -1.66
CA ALA A 36 -5.35 -15.00 -0.34
C ALA A 36 -6.37 -14.32 0.59
N VAL A 37 -6.45 -12.99 0.57
CA VAL A 37 -7.47 -12.23 1.34
C VAL A 37 -8.86 -12.48 0.78
N SER A 38 -9.03 -12.42 -0.53
CA SER A 38 -10.33 -12.57 -1.21
C SER A 38 -10.94 -13.97 -1.09
N ALA A 39 -10.14 -15.00 -0.78
CA ALA A 39 -10.61 -16.37 -0.60
C ALA A 39 -11.36 -16.61 0.73
N HIS A 40 -11.16 -15.75 1.73
CA HIS A 40 -11.62 -15.99 3.10
C HIS A 40 -12.75 -15.05 3.56
N VAL A 41 -13.37 -14.29 2.64
CA VAL A 41 -14.14 -13.08 3.00
C VAL A 41 -15.41 -12.89 2.15
N PRO A 42 -16.54 -12.42 2.75
CA PRO A 42 -17.79 -12.07 2.04
C PRO A 42 -17.58 -11.04 0.93
N PRO A 43 -18.56 -10.84 0.00
CA PRO A 43 -18.34 -9.97 -1.15
C PRO A 43 -17.92 -8.56 -0.70
N LEU A 44 -16.84 -8.06 -1.29
CA LEU A 44 -16.33 -6.69 -1.12
C LEU A 44 -17.50 -5.70 -1.13
N ARG A 45 -17.55 -4.83 -0.11
CA ARG A 45 -18.79 -4.12 0.29
C ARG A 45 -19.31 -3.14 -0.76
N ILE A 46 -18.42 -2.66 -1.63
CA ILE A 46 -18.79 -1.83 -2.78
C ILE A 46 -18.66 -2.68 -4.04
N ARG A 47 -19.81 -3.06 -4.60
CA ARG A 47 -19.94 -3.45 -6.01
C ARG A 47 -20.76 -2.38 -6.69
N LEU A 48 -20.10 -1.48 -7.42
CA LEU A 48 -20.78 -0.55 -8.31
C LEU A 48 -21.20 -1.34 -9.57
N PRO A 49 -22.49 -1.40 -9.93
CA PRO A 49 -22.91 -2.00 -11.19
C PRO A 49 -22.16 -1.34 -12.35
N GLY A 50 -21.44 -2.12 -13.17
CA GLY A 50 -20.61 -1.59 -14.25
C GLY A 50 -19.30 -0.92 -13.82
N GLY A 51 -18.97 -0.89 -12.52
CA GLY A 51 -17.72 -0.37 -12.00
C GLY A 51 -16.55 -1.38 -12.07
N PRO A 52 -15.33 -0.95 -11.73
CA PRO A 52 -14.16 -1.83 -11.69
C PRO A 52 -14.35 -3.07 -10.82
N ASP A 53 -13.67 -4.17 -11.18
CA ASP A 53 -13.57 -5.33 -10.30
C ASP A 53 -12.99 -4.89 -8.94
N PRO A 54 -13.71 -5.10 -7.83
CA PRO A 54 -13.23 -4.75 -6.49
C PRO A 54 -11.88 -5.36 -6.14
N ARG A 55 -11.55 -6.55 -6.69
CA ARG A 55 -10.23 -7.18 -6.50
C ARG A 55 -9.12 -6.39 -7.20
N GLN A 56 -9.43 -5.79 -8.35
CA GLN A 56 -8.50 -4.95 -9.09
C GLN A 56 -8.22 -3.65 -8.34
N LEU A 57 -9.25 -2.99 -7.79
CA LEU A 57 -9.07 -1.81 -6.94
C LEU A 57 -8.25 -2.13 -5.68
N LEU A 58 -8.51 -3.29 -5.05
CA LEU A 58 -7.74 -3.75 -3.91
C LEU A 58 -6.25 -3.98 -4.27
N ALA A 59 -5.98 -4.63 -5.42
CA ALA A 59 -4.63 -4.84 -5.91
C ALA A 59 -3.92 -3.52 -6.25
N LEU A 60 -4.63 -2.59 -6.89
CA LEU A 60 -4.12 -1.27 -7.22
C LEU A 60 -3.68 -0.50 -5.98
N LEU A 61 -4.57 -0.37 -4.98
CA LEU A 61 -4.24 0.34 -3.73
C LEU A 61 -3.10 -0.35 -2.96
N THR A 62 -3.11 -1.68 -2.90
CA THR A 62 -2.04 -2.46 -2.27
C THR A 62 -0.69 -2.20 -2.95
N PHE A 63 -0.66 -2.17 -4.29
CA PHE A 63 0.54 -1.86 -5.05
C PHE A 63 1.02 -0.44 -4.75
N CYS A 64 0.16 0.57 -4.92
CA CYS A 64 0.51 1.98 -4.71
C CYS A 64 1.04 2.24 -3.30
N TYR A 65 0.39 1.71 -2.27
CA TYR A 65 0.83 1.90 -0.88
C TYR A 65 2.12 1.15 -0.57
N SER A 66 2.36 0.00 -1.21
CA SER A 66 3.66 -0.68 -1.09
C SER A 66 4.80 0.04 -1.79
N THR A 67 4.51 0.91 -2.77
CA THR A 67 5.50 1.72 -3.51
C THR A 67 5.56 3.17 -3.03
N GLY A 68 4.84 3.53 -1.97
CA GLY A 68 4.87 4.88 -1.39
C GLY A 68 3.98 5.93 -2.08
N ILE A 69 3.04 5.53 -2.94
CA ILE A 69 2.07 6.45 -3.58
C ILE A 69 0.76 6.37 -2.78
N TYR A 70 0.49 7.38 -1.95
CA TYR A 70 -0.60 7.32 -0.96
C TYR A 70 -1.83 8.15 -1.31
N ALA A 71 -1.65 9.36 -1.82
CA ALA A 71 -2.75 10.27 -2.17
C ALA A 71 -3.57 9.73 -3.35
N THR A 72 -4.89 9.79 -3.27
CA THR A 72 -5.76 9.25 -4.32
C THR A 72 -5.62 9.96 -5.66
N GLU A 73 -5.30 11.25 -5.63
CA GLU A 73 -5.05 12.13 -6.76
C GLU A 73 -3.75 11.75 -7.46
N ASP A 74 -2.70 11.43 -6.70
CA ASP A 74 -1.44 10.95 -7.25
C ASP A 74 -1.60 9.59 -7.91
N ILE A 75 -2.43 8.70 -7.33
CA ILE A 75 -2.74 7.40 -7.93
C ILE A 75 -3.50 7.59 -9.24
N GLU A 76 -4.53 8.44 -9.26
CA GLU A 76 -5.29 8.76 -10.45
C GLU A 76 -4.40 9.40 -11.53
N TYR A 77 -3.57 10.37 -11.14
CA TYR A 77 -2.61 11.01 -12.05
C TYR A 77 -1.61 9.99 -12.61
N ALA A 78 -1.02 9.14 -11.77
CA ALA A 78 -0.10 8.09 -12.20
C ALA A 78 -0.77 7.09 -13.16
N ALA A 79 -2.05 6.74 -12.93
CA ALA A 79 -2.83 5.90 -13.83
C ALA A 79 -3.00 6.57 -15.21
N ARG A 80 -3.39 7.85 -15.25
CA ARG A 80 -3.57 8.62 -16.50
C ARG A 80 -2.27 8.79 -17.28
N GLN A 81 -1.14 8.91 -16.58
CA GLN A 81 0.19 9.02 -17.19
C GLN A 81 0.79 7.66 -17.60
N GLY A 82 0.07 6.54 -17.43
CA GLY A 82 0.59 5.20 -17.75
C GLY A 82 1.75 4.75 -16.87
N ARG A 83 1.93 5.36 -15.69
CA ARG A 83 3.02 5.06 -14.73
C ARG A 83 2.70 3.90 -13.79
N LEU A 84 1.49 3.34 -13.89
CA LEU A 84 1.05 2.18 -13.15
C LEU A 84 0.96 0.95 -14.06
N PRO A 85 1.20 -0.27 -13.54
CA PRO A 85 1.10 -1.49 -14.33
C PRO A 85 -0.28 -1.60 -15.00
N PRO A 86 -0.36 -1.83 -16.33
CA PRO A 86 -1.63 -1.86 -17.05
C PRO A 86 -2.65 -2.87 -16.52
N GLY A 87 -2.21 -3.97 -15.91
CA GLY A 87 -3.09 -4.96 -15.29
C GLY A 87 -3.78 -4.50 -14.00
N LEU A 88 -3.33 -3.40 -13.38
CA LEU A 88 -3.93 -2.82 -12.18
C LEU A 88 -4.93 -1.70 -12.46
N VAL A 89 -4.79 -1.03 -13.60
CA VAL A 89 -5.64 0.11 -13.94
C VAL A 89 -6.94 -0.40 -14.58
N PRO A 90 -8.11 -0.12 -13.99
CA PRO A 90 -9.39 -0.53 -14.57
C PRO A 90 -9.66 0.17 -15.92
N ARG A 91 -10.25 -0.56 -16.87
CA ARG A 91 -10.62 -0.01 -18.19
C ARG A 91 -11.75 1.02 -18.13
N SER A 92 -12.62 0.92 -17.12
CA SER A 92 -13.75 1.83 -16.91
C SER A 92 -13.34 3.21 -16.39
N GLY A 93 -12.04 3.46 -16.24
CA GLY A 93 -11.51 4.68 -15.64
C GLY A 93 -11.33 4.57 -14.13
N LEU A 94 -10.54 5.50 -13.60
CA LEU A 94 -10.17 5.61 -12.20
C LEU A 94 -10.29 7.06 -11.78
N THR A 95 -10.96 7.32 -10.66
CA THR A 95 -11.14 8.65 -10.08
C THR A 95 -10.75 8.65 -8.62
N ALA A 96 -10.23 9.76 -8.09
CA ALA A 96 -9.88 9.92 -6.69
C ALA A 96 -11.07 9.60 -5.77
N ASP A 97 -12.29 10.08 -6.10
CA ASP A 97 -13.48 9.82 -5.28
C ASP A 97 -13.84 8.33 -5.18
N LEU A 98 -13.78 7.61 -6.30
CA LEU A 98 -13.93 6.15 -6.31
C LEU A 98 -12.90 5.47 -5.38
N LEU A 99 -11.63 5.88 -5.46
CA LEU A 99 -10.57 5.31 -4.63
C LEU A 99 -10.80 5.61 -3.14
N ARG A 100 -11.19 6.84 -2.79
CA ARG A 100 -11.51 7.23 -1.41
C ARG A 100 -12.69 6.43 -0.86
N ALA A 101 -13.78 6.34 -1.63
CA ALA A 101 -14.97 5.57 -1.24
C ALA A 101 -14.63 4.08 -1.06
N PHE A 102 -13.89 3.51 -2.02
CA PHE A 102 -13.43 2.12 -1.95
C PHE A 102 -12.55 1.87 -0.73
N ARG A 103 -11.58 2.76 -0.45
CA ARG A 103 -10.69 2.66 0.70
C ARG A 103 -11.45 2.69 2.01
N ARG A 104 -12.38 3.64 2.19
CA ARG A 104 -13.19 3.74 3.41
C ARG A 104 -13.99 2.46 3.65
N ALA A 105 -14.62 1.91 2.62
CA ALA A 105 -15.46 0.72 2.74
C ALA A 105 -14.68 -0.59 2.92
N ASN A 106 -13.42 -0.65 2.46
CA ASN A 106 -12.63 -1.88 2.40
C ASN A 106 -11.29 -1.77 3.16
N ARG A 107 -11.16 -0.79 4.06
CA ARG A 107 -9.94 -0.53 4.85
C ARG A 107 -9.32 -1.80 5.45
N PRO A 108 -10.05 -2.68 6.16
CA PRO A 108 -9.46 -3.90 6.72
C PRO A 108 -8.81 -4.83 5.67
N TRP A 109 -9.37 -4.85 4.46
CA TRP A 109 -8.87 -5.70 3.36
C TRP A 109 -7.61 -5.14 2.73
N ILE A 110 -7.51 -3.82 2.64
CA ILE A 110 -6.30 -3.13 2.19
C ILE A 110 -5.18 -3.37 3.20
N GLU A 111 -5.47 -3.21 4.49
CA GLU A 111 -4.51 -3.47 5.57
C GLU A 111 -4.00 -4.91 5.57
N GLU A 112 -4.87 -5.91 5.50
CA GLU A 112 -4.46 -7.32 5.48
C GLU A 112 -3.71 -7.68 4.18
N SER A 113 -4.09 -7.10 3.04
CA SER A 113 -3.37 -7.31 1.77
C SER A 113 -1.96 -6.71 1.83
N LEU A 114 -1.81 -5.51 2.38
CA LEU A 114 -0.51 -4.86 2.58
C LEU A 114 0.35 -5.59 3.60
N ALA A 115 -0.21 -6.04 4.72
CA ALA A 115 0.53 -6.80 5.71
C ALA A 115 1.19 -8.05 5.10
N ARG A 116 0.48 -8.73 4.19
CA ARG A 116 0.99 -9.90 3.45
C ARG A 116 2.07 -9.57 2.42
N VAL A 117 2.03 -8.36 1.84
CA VAL A 117 3.10 -7.85 0.97
C VAL A 117 4.32 -7.50 1.82
N PHE A 118 4.16 -6.73 2.89
CA PHE A 118 5.21 -6.33 3.82
C PHE A 118 5.94 -7.51 4.45
N ALA A 119 5.22 -8.57 4.85
CA ALA A 119 5.82 -9.80 5.38
C ALA A 119 6.73 -10.54 4.37
N ARG A 120 6.62 -10.21 3.08
CA ARG A 120 7.45 -10.79 2.00
C ARG A 120 8.40 -9.77 1.38
N LEU A 121 8.24 -8.51 1.74
CA LEU A 121 8.94 -7.37 1.16
C LEU A 121 9.24 -6.36 2.29
N PRO A 122 10.24 -6.64 3.14
CA PRO A 122 10.56 -5.81 4.30
C PRO A 122 10.90 -4.37 3.92
N GLU A 123 11.43 -4.13 2.73
CA GLU A 123 11.76 -2.80 2.22
C GLU A 123 10.53 -1.90 2.09
N ALA A 124 9.38 -2.47 1.70
CA ALA A 124 8.12 -1.74 1.62
C ALA A 124 7.57 -1.40 3.01
N ALA A 125 7.90 -2.21 4.02
CA ALA A 125 7.49 -2.00 5.40
C ALA A 125 8.42 -1.02 6.15
N ALA A 126 9.64 -0.79 5.65
CA ALA A 126 10.70 -0.05 6.34
C ALA A 126 10.32 1.39 6.71
N TRP A 127 9.38 2.01 5.99
CA TRP A 127 8.81 3.33 6.33
C TRP A 127 8.02 3.32 7.65
N PHE A 128 7.52 2.14 8.05
CA PHE A 128 6.54 1.99 9.11
C PHE A 128 6.99 1.03 10.23
N THR A 129 8.09 0.31 10.04
CA THR A 129 8.64 -0.66 11.00
C THR A 129 9.99 -0.22 11.53
N THR A 130 10.26 -0.51 12.80
CA THR A 130 11.60 -0.35 13.39
C THR A 130 12.51 -1.55 13.07
N ALA A 131 13.83 -1.37 13.18
CA ALA A 131 14.79 -2.47 13.03
C ALA A 131 14.51 -3.63 14.01
N ALA A 132 14.05 -3.32 15.23
CA ALA A 132 13.67 -4.31 16.23
C ALA A 132 12.44 -5.15 15.80
N GLU A 133 11.47 -4.53 15.13
CA GLU A 133 10.28 -5.23 14.62
C GLU A 133 10.60 -6.19 13.46
N ASN A 134 11.64 -5.89 12.68
CA ASN A 134 12.09 -6.75 11.58
C ASN A 134 12.84 -8.00 12.06
N ALA A 135 13.40 -7.97 13.28
CA ALA A 135 14.10 -9.11 13.88
C ALA A 135 13.18 -10.07 14.66
N LEU A 136 11.86 -9.84 14.64
CA LEU A 136 10.89 -10.63 15.39
C LEU A 136 10.68 -12.04 14.79
N PRO A 137 10.32 -13.04 15.61
CA PRO A 137 9.92 -14.36 15.12
C PRO A 137 8.67 -14.27 14.22
N PRO A 138 8.42 -15.26 13.33
CA PRO A 138 7.44 -15.15 12.23
C PRO A 138 6.03 -14.72 12.64
N GLU A 139 5.51 -15.21 13.77
CA GLU A 139 4.18 -14.87 14.28
C GLU A 139 4.09 -13.38 14.68
N ARG A 140 5.10 -12.89 15.38
CA ARG A 140 5.20 -11.48 15.80
C ARG A 140 5.56 -10.57 14.63
N HIS A 141 6.25 -11.11 13.62
CA HIS A 141 6.58 -10.41 12.39
C HIS A 141 5.31 -10.08 11.58
N LEU A 142 4.39 -11.03 11.41
CA LEU A 142 3.13 -10.74 10.71
C LEU A 142 2.30 -9.66 11.41
N GLU A 143 2.25 -9.68 12.75
CA GLU A 143 1.55 -8.63 13.51
C GLU A 143 2.25 -7.27 13.38
N ALA A 144 3.59 -7.23 13.32
CA ALA A 144 4.31 -6.00 13.00
C ALA A 144 3.98 -5.48 11.59
N CYS A 145 3.90 -6.38 10.60
CA CYS A 145 3.47 -6.01 9.25
C CYS A 145 2.02 -5.51 9.21
N ARG A 146 1.12 -6.05 10.02
CA ARG A 146 -0.25 -5.53 10.17
C ARG A 146 -0.27 -4.13 10.75
N ARG A 147 0.53 -3.84 11.78
CA ARG A 147 0.66 -2.48 12.32
C ARG A 147 1.23 -1.52 11.28
N ALA A 148 2.25 -1.93 10.54
CA ALA A 148 2.82 -1.15 9.45
C ALA A 148 1.77 -0.85 8.36
N ALA A 149 0.97 -1.84 7.97
CA ALA A 149 -0.10 -1.67 6.99
C ALA A 149 -1.19 -0.69 7.46
N ARG A 150 -1.58 -0.74 8.74
CA ARG A 150 -2.52 0.25 9.32
C ARG A 150 -1.98 1.67 9.21
N ARG A 151 -0.71 1.88 9.58
CA ARG A 151 -0.03 3.18 9.47
C ARG A 151 0.02 3.67 8.02
N ALA A 152 0.28 2.80 7.06
CA ALA A 152 0.28 3.15 5.64
C ALA A 152 -1.11 3.62 5.15
N VAL A 153 -2.17 2.94 5.57
CA VAL A 153 -3.56 3.32 5.20
C VAL A 153 -4.01 4.59 5.92
N GLU A 154 -3.57 4.81 7.15
CA GLU A 154 -3.77 6.06 7.89
C GLU A 154 -3.08 7.23 7.20
N LEU A 155 -1.82 7.05 6.80
CA LEU A 155 -1.06 8.04 6.04
C LEU A 155 -1.77 8.42 4.74
N ALA A 156 -2.28 7.43 3.99
CA ALA A 156 -3.09 7.70 2.78
C ALA A 156 -4.37 8.48 3.08
N THR A 157 -4.97 8.28 4.25
CA THR A 157 -6.14 9.06 4.66
C THR A 157 -5.76 10.50 5.00
N LEU A 158 -4.61 10.71 5.64
CA LEU A 158 -4.09 12.05 5.95
C LEU A 158 -3.73 12.86 4.69
N PHE A 159 -3.10 12.23 3.71
CA PHE A 159 -2.79 12.89 2.42
C PHE A 159 -4.05 13.40 1.72
N ASP A 160 -5.12 12.59 1.70
CA ASP A 160 -6.36 13.01 1.05
C ASP A 160 -7.12 14.10 1.82
N THR A 161 -6.93 14.19 3.15
CA THR A 161 -7.52 15.29 3.93
C THR A 161 -6.73 16.58 3.79
N ALA A 162 -5.40 16.51 3.71
CA ALA A 162 -4.53 17.69 3.60
C ALA A 162 -4.58 18.36 2.21
N LEU A 163 -5.03 17.63 1.18
CA LEU A 163 -5.22 18.15 -0.18
C LEU A 163 -6.64 18.71 -0.44
N ALA A 164 -7.54 18.59 0.53
CA ALA A 164 -8.92 19.06 0.42
C ALA A 164 -9.14 20.47 1.04
N ASP A 165 -8.13 21.02 1.72
CA ASP A 165 -8.07 22.37 2.28
C ASP A 165 -7.38 23.36 1.31
#